data_AF-A0A011P863-F1
#
_entry.id   AF-A0A011P863-F1
#
_cell.length_a   1.000
_cell.length_b   1.000
_cell.length_c   1.000
_cell.angle_alpha   90.00
_cell.angle_beta   90.00
_cell.angle_gamma   90.00
#
_symmetry.space_group_name_H-M   'P 1'
#
loop_
_entity.id
_entity.type
_entity.pdbx_description
1 polymer ?
#
loop_
_entity_poly.entity_id
_entity_poly.type
_entity_poly.pdbx_seq_one_letter_code
_entity_poly.pdbx_strand_id
1 'polypeptide(L)'
;MTNLLSTTAAKGLRRPRRQPRSLASALASTVLALLSVSACAPDAWRSDDPYEAFLTRVQNNCLYERIGRMEINADSLQDPYFLDLSSRFYNGRIPQAAFVANLQGAYDAQPDSSGVRCLLAQMPQQGGPDAPGTTAWR
;
A
#
# COMPACT_ATOMS: atom_id res chain seq x y z
N MET A 1 16.51 -51.99 23.30
CA MET A 1 15.74 -53.25 23.34
C MET A 1 14.43 -52.98 22.59
N THR A 2 14.42 -52.95 21.25
CA THR A 2 14.22 -54.09 20.32
C THR A 2 12.99 -54.93 20.65
N ASN A 3 11.99 -54.93 19.76
CA ASN A 3 11.40 -56.08 19.05
C ASN A 3 10.22 -55.57 18.18
N LEU A 4 10.13 -55.72 16.85
CA LEU A 4 10.37 -56.80 15.87
C LEU A 4 9.05 -57.45 15.40
N LEU A 5 8.85 -57.41 14.07
CA LEU A 5 8.11 -58.32 13.18
C LEU A 5 6.57 -58.33 13.25
N SER A 6 5.79 -58.61 12.20
CA SER A 6 5.90 -58.69 10.73
C SER A 6 4.54 -59.18 10.21
N THR A 7 4.28 -59.02 8.91
CA THR A 7 3.29 -59.76 8.07
C THR A 7 1.81 -59.39 8.29
N THR A 8 0.89 -59.36 7.31
CA THR A 8 0.71 -60.07 6.02
C THR A 8 -0.14 -59.25 5.05
N ALA A 9 0.11 -59.44 3.75
CA ALA A 9 -0.73 -58.98 2.65
C ALA A 9 -2.13 -59.63 2.63
N ALA A 10 -3.15 -58.90 2.19
CA ALA A 10 -4.34 -59.49 1.58
C ALA A 10 -4.95 -58.54 0.53
N LYS A 11 -4.91 -59.01 -0.72
CA LYS A 11 -5.43 -58.39 -1.93
C LYS A 11 -6.94 -58.64 -2.02
N GLY A 12 -7.75 -57.58 -1.90
CA GLY A 12 -9.20 -57.64 -2.07
C GLY A 12 -9.66 -56.79 -3.25
N LEU A 13 -9.87 -57.42 -4.41
CA LEU A 13 -10.60 -56.83 -5.53
C LEU A 13 -12.10 -56.78 -5.20
N ARG A 14 -12.77 -55.64 -5.39
CA ARG A 14 -14.20 -55.61 -5.78
C ARG A 14 -14.57 -54.29 -6.49
N ARG A 15 -15.47 -54.46 -7.47
CA ARG A 15 -15.80 -53.65 -8.65
C ARG A 15 -16.35 -52.24 -8.38
N PRO A 16 -16.29 -51.35 -9.39
CA PRO A 16 -16.94 -50.04 -9.34
C PRO A 16 -18.45 -50.20 -9.51
N ARG A 17 -19.25 -49.50 -8.70
CA ARG A 17 -20.69 -49.33 -8.94
C ARG A 17 -20.95 -47.89 -9.33
N ARG A 18 -21.30 -47.68 -10.60
CA ARG A 18 -21.72 -46.39 -11.14
C ARG A 18 -23.09 -46.00 -10.56
N GLN A 19 -23.13 -44.77 -10.05
CA GLN A 19 -24.19 -43.73 -10.03
C GLN A 19 -25.67 -44.13 -10.06
N PRO A 20 -26.48 -43.34 -9.34
CA PRO A 20 -27.47 -42.54 -10.04
C PRO A 20 -27.29 -41.04 -9.80
N ARG A 21 -27.37 -40.29 -10.90
CA ARG A 21 -27.29 -38.83 -10.97
C ARG A 21 -28.55 -38.20 -10.38
N SER A 22 -28.44 -37.49 -9.27
CA SER A 22 -29.46 -36.55 -8.82
C SER A 22 -29.17 -35.17 -9.43
N LEU A 23 -29.77 -34.90 -10.59
CA LEU A 23 -29.70 -33.63 -11.33
C LEU A 23 -30.38 -32.44 -10.62
N ALA A 24 -30.96 -32.64 -9.43
CA ALA A 24 -31.66 -31.60 -8.68
C ALA A 24 -30.73 -30.65 -7.90
N SER A 25 -29.45 -30.99 -7.72
CA SER A 25 -28.51 -30.19 -6.90
C SER A 25 -27.59 -29.28 -7.72
N ALA A 26 -27.79 -29.17 -9.04
CA ALA A 26 -26.89 -28.44 -9.93
C ALA A 26 -27.33 -26.99 -10.21
N LEU A 27 -28.54 -26.59 -9.81
CA LEU A 27 -29.09 -25.27 -10.16
C LEU A 27 -29.04 -24.24 -9.01
N ALA A 28 -28.79 -24.68 -7.77
CA ALA A 28 -28.66 -23.76 -6.63
C ALA A 28 -27.28 -23.07 -6.56
N SER A 29 -26.25 -23.66 -7.19
CA SER A 29 -24.87 -23.19 -7.06
C SER A 29 -24.46 -22.12 -8.08
N THR A 30 -25.23 -21.91 -9.15
CA THR A 30 -24.88 -20.95 -10.22
C THR A 30 -25.31 -19.52 -9.92
N VAL A 31 -26.34 -19.30 -9.11
CA VAL A 31 -26.84 -17.94 -8.82
C VAL A 31 -25.95 -17.22 -7.78
N LEU A 32 -25.39 -17.94 -6.81
CA LEU A 32 -24.53 -17.34 -5.78
C LEU A 32 -23.15 -16.92 -6.31
N ALA A 33 -22.69 -17.52 -7.42
CA ALA A 33 -21.40 -17.22 -8.04
C ALA A 33 -21.40 -15.93 -8.89
N LEU A 34 -22.57 -15.38 -9.22
CA LEU A 34 -22.70 -14.18 -10.05
C LEU A 34 -22.77 -12.88 -9.23
N LEU A 35 -23.02 -12.96 -7.92
CA LEU A 35 -23.13 -11.79 -7.04
C LEU A 35 -21.82 -11.43 -6.33
N SER A 36 -20.80 -12.27 -6.39
CA SER A 36 -19.49 -12.04 -5.78
C SER A 36 -18.52 -11.22 -6.64
N VAL A 37 -18.93 -10.74 -7.82
CA VAL A 37 -18.07 -9.98 -8.75
C VAL A 37 -18.32 -8.46 -8.70
N SER A 38 -19.29 -7.96 -7.91
CA SER A 38 -19.67 -6.55 -7.94
C SER A 38 -19.85 -5.91 -6.56
N ALA A 39 -18.89 -6.11 -5.65
CA ALA A 39 -18.82 -5.35 -4.39
C ALA A 39 -17.40 -4.86 -4.05
N CYS A 40 -16.50 -4.78 -5.02
CA CYS A 40 -15.39 -3.83 -4.90
C CYS A 40 -16.01 -2.47 -5.12
N ALA A 41 -16.18 -1.68 -4.07
CA ALA A 41 -16.57 -0.28 -4.19
C ALA A 41 -15.76 0.35 -5.34
N PRO A 42 -16.39 0.85 -6.41
CA PRO A 42 -15.70 1.45 -7.55
C PRO A 42 -15.03 2.78 -7.19
N ASP A 43 -14.93 3.09 -5.90
CA ASP A 43 -14.25 4.25 -5.34
C ASP A 43 -13.02 3.80 -4.51
N ALA A 44 -12.91 2.51 -4.16
CA ALA A 44 -11.74 1.95 -3.47
C ALA A 44 -10.54 1.69 -4.40
N TRP A 45 -10.75 1.59 -5.72
CA TRP A 45 -9.65 1.54 -6.70
C TRP A 45 -8.96 2.90 -6.88
N ARG A 46 -9.58 3.98 -6.41
CA ARG A 46 -9.08 5.35 -6.56
C ARG A 46 -9.19 6.09 -5.24
N SER A 47 -8.53 5.56 -4.22
CA SER A 47 -8.24 6.32 -3.01
C SER A 47 -7.11 7.31 -3.29
N ASP A 48 -7.34 8.29 -4.15
CA ASP A 48 -6.42 9.41 -4.34
C ASP A 48 -6.62 10.38 -3.17
N ASP A 49 -6.16 10.01 -1.98
CA ASP A 49 -6.02 10.99 -0.90
C ASP A 49 -5.08 12.11 -1.41
N PRO A 50 -5.39 13.39 -1.16
CA PRO A 50 -4.56 14.51 -1.62
C PRO A 50 -3.09 14.38 -1.22
N TYR A 51 -2.79 13.70 -0.10
CA TYR A 51 -1.44 13.37 0.31
C TYR A 51 -0.78 12.27 -0.55
N GLU A 52 -1.51 11.21 -0.90
CA GLU A 52 -1.00 10.16 -1.82
C GLU A 52 -0.74 10.72 -3.23
N ALA A 53 -1.56 11.67 -3.68
CA ALA A 53 -1.31 12.41 -4.92
C ALA A 53 -0.02 13.25 -4.82
N PHE A 54 0.29 13.81 -3.65
CA PHE A 54 1.58 14.47 -3.40
C PHE A 54 2.75 13.48 -3.48
N LEU A 55 2.65 12.32 -2.82
CA LEU A 55 3.69 11.29 -2.88
C LEU A 55 3.93 10.82 -4.32
N THR A 56 2.86 10.67 -5.09
CA THR A 56 2.93 10.33 -6.53
C THR A 56 3.69 11.41 -7.32
N ARG A 57 3.45 12.70 -7.05
CA ARG A 57 4.21 13.79 -7.70
C ARG A 57 5.69 13.77 -7.30
N VAL A 58 5.99 13.51 -6.02
CA VAL A 58 7.39 13.36 -5.56
C VAL A 58 8.05 12.19 -6.26
N GLN A 59 7.36 11.04 -6.36
CA GLN A 59 7.87 9.86 -7.05
C GLN A 59 8.14 10.14 -8.53
N ASN A 60 7.30 10.92 -9.21
CA ASN A 60 7.45 11.17 -10.64
C ASN A 60 8.48 12.25 -10.96
N ASN A 61 8.54 13.30 -10.14
CA ASN A 61 9.30 14.51 -10.44
C ASN A 61 10.65 14.57 -9.71
N CYS A 62 10.82 13.84 -8.61
CA CYS A 62 12.00 13.89 -7.76
C CYS A 62 12.73 12.55 -7.67
N LEU A 63 12.42 11.59 -8.56
CA LEU A 63 13.05 10.28 -8.54
C LEU A 63 14.58 10.37 -8.64
N TYR A 64 15.28 9.59 -7.83
CA TYR A 64 16.74 9.54 -7.69
C TYR A 64 17.40 10.82 -7.15
N GLU A 65 16.62 11.84 -6.79
CA GLU A 65 17.17 13.00 -6.09
C GLU A 65 17.53 12.63 -4.65
N ARG A 66 18.62 13.22 -4.15
CA ARG A 66 19.16 12.87 -2.84
C ARG A 66 18.72 13.84 -1.74
N ILE A 67 18.26 13.27 -0.63
CA ILE A 67 18.01 13.95 0.64
C ILE A 67 19.06 13.42 1.64
N GLY A 68 20.26 14.00 1.56
CA GLY A 68 21.41 13.57 2.36
C GLY A 68 21.81 12.12 2.07
N ARG A 69 21.71 11.25 3.07
CA ARG A 69 22.01 9.82 2.96
C ARG A 69 20.91 9.01 2.27
N MET A 70 19.69 9.53 2.24
CA MET A 70 18.54 8.91 1.59
C MET A 70 18.38 9.42 0.15
N GLU A 71 17.87 8.55 -0.72
CA GLU A 71 17.52 8.86 -2.11
C GLU A 71 16.02 8.67 -2.29
N ILE A 72 15.38 9.57 -3.04
CA ILE A 72 13.96 9.50 -3.32
C ILE A 72 13.70 8.37 -4.32
N ASN A 73 13.09 7.30 -3.82
CA ASN A 73 12.64 6.13 -4.55
C ASN A 73 11.43 5.49 -3.86
N ALA A 74 10.88 4.43 -4.45
CA ALA A 74 9.69 3.76 -3.94
C ALA A 74 9.84 3.27 -2.48
N ASP A 75 11.03 2.84 -2.08
CA ASP A 75 11.30 2.39 -0.72
C ASP A 75 11.29 3.56 0.28
N SER A 76 11.96 4.66 -0.06
CA SER A 76 12.00 5.86 0.78
C SER A 76 10.63 6.52 0.95
N LEU A 77 9.76 6.42 -0.07
CA LEU A 77 8.39 6.93 -0.01
C LEU A 77 7.46 6.02 0.79
N GLN A 78 7.93 4.85 1.22
CA GLN A 78 7.25 3.99 2.19
C GLN A 78 7.89 4.07 3.58
N ASP A 79 8.96 4.85 3.76
CA ASP A 79 9.59 5.00 5.06
C ASP A 79 8.62 5.69 6.05
N PRO A 80 8.33 5.08 7.21
CA PRO A 80 7.30 5.57 8.12
C PRO A 80 7.66 6.94 8.72
N TYR A 81 8.95 7.22 8.94
CA TYR A 81 9.38 8.50 9.48
C TYR A 81 9.32 9.60 8.41
N PHE A 82 9.74 9.31 7.18
CA PHE A 82 9.57 10.22 6.06
C PHE A 82 8.09 10.57 5.87
N LEU A 83 7.22 9.56 5.84
CA LEU A 83 5.78 9.73 5.67
C LEU A 83 5.13 10.55 6.79
N ASP A 84 5.45 10.30 8.07
CA ASP A 84 4.97 11.14 9.17
C ASP A 84 5.41 12.59 8.99
N LEU A 85 6.71 12.79 8.72
CA LEU A 85 7.31 14.10 8.64
C LEU A 85 6.74 14.92 7.47
N SER A 86 6.66 14.34 6.26
CA SER A 86 6.08 15.02 5.11
C SER A 86 4.58 15.22 5.25
N SER A 87 3.84 14.30 5.87
CA SER A 87 2.42 14.48 6.15
C SER A 87 2.17 15.65 7.10
N ARG A 88 2.96 15.78 8.16
CA ARG A 88 2.86 16.90 9.09
C ARG A 88 3.14 18.24 8.41
N PHE A 89 4.14 18.30 7.53
CA PHE A 89 4.42 19.52 6.79
C PHE A 89 3.34 19.82 5.75
N TYR A 90 2.91 18.81 4.98
CA TYR A 90 1.84 18.89 4.00
C TYR A 90 0.55 19.45 4.60
N ASN A 91 0.18 18.97 5.79
CA ASN A 91 -1.00 19.42 6.55
C ASN A 91 -0.78 20.71 7.37
N GLY A 92 0.35 21.41 7.18
CA GLY A 92 0.65 22.66 7.89
C GLY A 92 0.85 22.52 9.41
N ARG A 93 1.06 21.30 9.92
CA ARG A 93 1.28 21.03 11.35
C ARG A 93 2.67 21.43 11.82
N ILE A 94 3.64 21.50 10.92
CA ILE A 94 4.98 22.03 11.16
C ILE A 94 5.35 23.04 10.06
N PRO A 95 6.11 24.10 10.38
CA PRO A 95 6.59 25.04 9.36
C PRO A 95 7.70 24.42 8.51
N GLN A 96 7.93 24.97 7.31
CA GLN A 96 8.99 24.51 6.39
C GLN A 96 10.37 24.44 7.04
N ALA A 97 10.73 25.43 7.87
CA ALA A 97 12.01 25.45 8.57
C ALA A 97 12.16 24.23 9.51
N ALA A 98 11.10 23.84 10.20
CA ALA A 98 11.11 22.64 11.04
C ALA A 98 11.18 21.37 10.19
N PHE A 99 10.45 21.32 9.06
CA PHE A 99 10.54 20.19 8.13
C PHE A 99 11.97 19.96 7.63
N VAL A 100 12.63 21.02 7.14
CA VAL A 100 14.03 20.97 6.66
C VAL A 100 14.99 20.59 7.80
N ALA A 101 14.80 21.14 9.01
CA ALA A 101 15.62 20.78 10.17
C ALA A 101 15.48 19.30 10.56
N ASN A 102 14.28 18.72 10.46
CA ASN A 102 14.08 17.30 10.71
C ASN A 102 14.73 16.43 9.63
N LEU A 103 14.73 16.86 8.35
CA LEU A 103 15.47 16.18 7.28
C LEU A 103 16.99 16.25 7.52
N GLN A 104 17.49 17.39 7.97
CA GLN A 104 18.90 17.56 8.36
C GLN A 104 19.28 16.57 9.47
N GLY A 105 18.50 16.50 10.54
CA GLY A 105 18.80 15.62 11.67
C GLY A 105 18.64 14.13 11.36
N ALA A 106 17.59 13.76 10.61
CA ALA A 106 17.24 12.36 10.37
C ALA A 106 17.90 11.75 9.12
N TYR A 107 18.40 12.55 8.19
CA TYR A 107 18.98 12.05 6.94
C TYR A 107 20.30 12.73 6.56
N ASP A 108 20.86 13.60 7.40
CA ASP A 108 22.01 14.46 7.06
C ASP A 108 21.75 15.27 5.78
N ALA A 109 20.51 15.70 5.58
CA ALA A 109 20.12 16.45 4.38
C ALA A 109 20.78 17.82 4.35
N GLN A 110 21.35 18.22 3.21
CA GLN A 110 21.73 19.62 2.99
C GLN A 110 20.46 20.42 2.65
N PRO A 111 20.19 21.57 3.29
CA PRO A 111 18.93 22.30 3.11
C PRO A 111 18.72 22.78 1.67
N ASP A 112 19.80 23.06 0.94
CA ASP A 112 19.76 23.53 -0.45
C ASP A 112 20.05 22.42 -1.48
N SER A 113 20.11 21.15 -1.04
CA SER A 113 20.28 20.00 -1.94
C SER A 113 19.17 19.95 -2.99
N SER A 114 19.47 19.37 -4.15
CA SER A 114 18.50 19.19 -5.22
C SER A 114 17.28 18.39 -4.78
N GLY A 115 17.46 17.35 -3.96
CA GLY A 115 16.34 16.58 -3.41
C GLY A 115 15.46 17.34 -2.43
N VAL A 116 16.04 18.13 -1.51
CA VAL A 116 15.23 18.98 -0.62
C VAL A 116 14.47 20.03 -1.42
N ARG A 117 15.12 20.69 -2.39
CA ARG A 117 14.45 21.67 -3.27
C ARG A 117 13.33 21.03 -4.09
N CYS A 118 13.56 19.84 -4.66
CA CYS A 118 12.53 19.15 -5.42
C CYS A 118 11.32 18.81 -4.54
N LEU A 119 11.56 18.25 -3.34
CA LEU A 119 10.51 17.89 -2.40
C LEU A 119 9.66 19.11 -1.99
N LEU A 120 10.32 20.23 -1.67
CA LEU A 120 9.64 21.48 -1.33
C LEU A 120 8.81 22.02 -2.50
N ALA A 121 9.27 21.86 -3.74
CA ALA A 121 8.54 22.30 -4.93
C ALA A 121 7.25 21.48 -5.19
N GLN A 122 7.14 20.25 -4.67
CA GLN A 122 5.94 19.43 -4.81
C GLN A 122 4.87 19.70 -3.73
N MET A 123 5.22 20.46 -2.69
CA MET A 123 4.33 20.78 -1.58
C MET A 123 3.25 21.78 -2.01
N PRO A 124 2.02 21.68 -1.48
CA PRO A 124 0.98 22.62 -1.80
C PRO A 124 1.36 24.02 -1.31
N GLN A 125 1.16 25.02 -2.16
CA GLN A 125 1.22 26.42 -1.75
C GLN A 125 0.09 26.65 -0.74
N GLN A 126 0.42 27.15 0.45
CA GLN A 126 -0.57 27.37 1.52
C GLN A 126 -1.63 28.37 1.03
N GLY A 127 -2.89 27.92 0.87
CA GLY A 127 -4.00 28.70 0.31
C GLY A 127 -4.28 28.48 -1.18
N GLY A 128 -3.58 27.57 -1.85
CA GLY A 128 -3.86 27.13 -3.23
C GLY A 128 -4.99 26.09 -3.31
N PRO A 129 -5.47 25.78 -4.53
CA PRO A 129 -6.57 24.83 -4.75
C PRO A 129 -6.27 23.40 -4.27
N ASP A 130 -4.98 23.05 -4.14
CA ASP A 130 -4.52 21.73 -3.68
C ASP A 130 -4.08 21.71 -2.20
N ALA A 131 -4.25 22.83 -1.47
CA ALA A 131 -3.94 22.87 -0.05
C ALA A 131 -5.00 22.06 0.72
N PRO A 132 -4.61 21.17 1.67
CA PRO A 132 -5.56 20.44 2.48
C PRO A 132 -6.51 21.44 3.17
N GLY A 133 -7.80 21.31 2.85
CA GLY A 133 -8.82 22.30 3.14
C GLY A 133 -8.86 22.70 4.61
N THR A 134 -8.85 24.01 4.86
CA THR A 134 -9.08 24.64 6.17
C THR A 134 -10.49 24.38 6.74
N THR A 135 -11.29 23.53 6.09
CA THR A 135 -12.69 23.23 6.40
C THR A 135 -12.93 21.95 7.21
N ALA A 136 -11.90 21.16 7.55
CA ALA A 136 -12.11 19.85 8.21
C ALA A 136 -11.93 19.82 9.74
N TRP A 137 -11.64 20.96 10.41
CA TRP A 137 -11.45 21.00 11.86
C TRP A 137 -12.13 22.21 12.53
N ARG A 138 -13.45 22.35 12.33
CA ARG A 138 -14.31 23.09 13.27
C ARG A 138 -15.38 22.17 13.82
#